data_AF-A0A926S561-F1
#
_entry.id   AF-A0A926S561-F1
#
_cell.length_a   1.000
_cell.length_b   1.000
_cell.length_c   1.000
_cell.angle_alpha   90.00
_cell.angle_beta   90.00
_cell.angle_gamma   90.00
#
_symmetry.space_group_name_H-M   'P 1'
#
loop_
_entity.id
_entity.type
_entity.pdbx_description
1 polymer ?
#
loop_
_entity_poly.entity_id
_entity_poly.type
_entity_poly.pdbx_seq_one_letter_code
_entity_poly.pdbx_strand_id
1 'polypeptide(L)'
;MLGMSRREFMIGSAATATAFAGGGFAATRANAADLRLPVSALDHSIMPGAVTKGMMSFGAGGPPPILRMRQGERFTVDVVNDLNEATVVHWHGLRVANEMDGVPYLTQKPIEPGESFRYTLQPPDAGTFWYHPHCNTLAQMAKGLTGVLVVEDAEDAGFDQDLVLNIRDFRLGGDGQFIKLFKARNAARGGTLGTVSTVNWEMAPTYELPAGSLVRLRLAVTDLTRIGTYDLTGGSAQVIALDSNPLPQPLAPRDLIIAPGQRADIALRVPDTGDRTVSLSLQTQKGPKTLATFRPTGPSAKRNLADLKPLRPNPVPDADLANAETVEFVFGWSPQGDAPLPSICGSLGYTFWSINRVAWKGDVPSPIDPLAVLKQGKSYILRFRNESPNAHPIHLHGHSFRLLRSNKRALPPLVTDTVLLLKEETLEVALVADNPGNWAFHCHVIEHQKTGLTGYIRVEA
;
A
#
# COMPACT_ATOMS: atom_id res chain seq x y z
N MET A 1 49.25 -5.91 20.05
CA MET A 1 47.97 -6.61 20.28
C MET A 1 47.25 -5.84 21.38
N LEU A 2 46.07 -5.25 21.24
CA LEU A 2 45.01 -5.35 20.24
C LEU A 2 44.64 -3.95 19.71
N GLY A 3 44.28 -3.85 18.44
CA GLY A 3 43.80 -2.62 17.82
C GLY A 3 42.31 -2.41 18.10
N MET A 4 41.98 -1.25 18.66
CA MET A 4 40.61 -0.72 18.71
C MET A 4 40.13 -0.41 17.29
N SER A 5 38.90 -0.83 16.97
CA SER A 5 38.29 -0.59 15.66
C SER A 5 37.64 0.81 15.61
N ARG A 6 37.63 1.43 14.42
CA ARG A 6 37.04 2.77 14.14
C ARG A 6 35.55 2.92 14.54
N ARG A 7 34.88 1.84 14.94
CA ARG A 7 33.46 1.81 15.31
C ARG A 7 33.17 2.32 16.73
N GLU A 8 34.16 2.31 17.62
CA GLU A 8 33.97 2.68 19.04
C GLU A 8 34.18 4.17 19.32
N PHE A 9 34.88 4.90 18.43
CA PHE A 9 35.20 6.32 18.64
C PHE A 9 34.07 7.30 18.28
N MET A 10 33.05 6.87 17.54
CA MET A 10 31.95 7.75 17.08
C MET A 10 30.67 7.71 17.94
N ILE A 11 30.63 6.90 19.00
CA ILE A 11 29.44 6.77 19.87
C ILE A 11 29.51 7.71 21.10
N GLY A 12 30.67 8.26 21.43
CA GLY A 12 30.82 9.13 22.60
C GLY A 12 31.49 10.44 22.27
N SER A 13 30.77 11.43 21.72
CA SER A 13 31.04 12.88 21.84
C SER A 13 30.09 13.70 20.93
N ALA A 14 28.92 14.11 21.43
CA ALA A 14 28.23 15.35 21.01
C ALA A 14 26.98 15.58 21.89
N ALA A 15 27.19 15.90 23.17
CA ALA A 15 26.20 16.60 23.97
C ALA A 15 26.55 18.09 23.96
N THR A 16 25.99 18.85 23.02
CA THR A 16 25.82 20.30 23.18
C THR A 16 24.61 20.74 22.37
N ALA A 17 23.63 21.29 23.07
CA ALA A 17 22.33 21.68 22.53
C ALA A 17 22.41 22.97 21.71
N THR A 18 21.86 22.94 20.50
CA THR A 18 21.38 24.12 19.80
C THR A 18 20.06 23.76 19.13
N ALA A 19 18.97 24.37 19.60
CA ALA A 19 17.64 24.16 19.09
C ALA A 19 17.49 24.77 17.69
N PHE A 20 17.18 23.92 16.70
CA PHE A 20 16.56 24.32 15.45
C PHE A 20 15.43 23.35 15.13
N ALA A 21 14.26 23.92 14.85
CA ALA A 21 13.04 23.20 14.49
C ALA A 21 13.21 22.52 13.13
N GLY A 22 13.51 21.22 13.17
CA GLY A 22 13.42 20.30 12.05
C GLY A 22 12.96 18.97 12.63
N GLY A 23 11.72 18.58 12.35
CA GLY A 23 11.14 17.32 12.81
C GLY A 23 11.85 16.13 12.17
N GLY A 24 12.97 15.72 12.76
CA GLY A 24 13.64 14.48 12.45
C GLY A 24 12.82 13.31 12.97
N PHE A 25 12.31 12.48 12.07
CA PHE A 25 11.68 11.20 12.40
C PHE A 25 12.72 10.28 13.05
N ALA A 26 12.71 10.20 14.38
CA ALA A 26 13.42 9.15 15.09
C ALA A 26 12.68 7.82 14.84
N ALA A 27 13.26 6.96 14.00
CA ALA A 27 12.82 5.58 13.88
C ALA A 27 13.12 4.85 15.19
N THR A 28 12.10 4.61 16.00
CA THR A 28 12.22 3.73 17.16
C THR A 28 12.40 2.29 16.66
N ARG A 29 13.62 1.76 16.77
CA ARG A 29 13.84 0.30 16.74
C ARG A 29 13.35 -0.28 18.06
N ALA A 30 12.06 -0.61 18.14
CA ALA A 30 11.51 -1.39 19.24
C ALA A 30 11.84 -2.88 19.02
N ASN A 31 12.42 -3.54 20.02
CA ASN A 31 12.40 -4.99 20.12
C ASN A 31 10.95 -5.48 20.31
N ALA A 32 10.71 -6.76 20.03
CA ALA A 32 9.42 -7.49 19.94
C ALA A 32 8.45 -7.45 21.16
N ALA A 33 8.36 -6.35 21.89
CA ALA A 33 7.39 -6.13 22.97
C ALA A 33 6.44 -4.97 22.60
N ASP A 34 5.23 -5.35 22.22
CA ASP A 34 3.95 -4.61 22.22
C ASP A 34 4.00 -3.13 21.83
N LEU A 35 4.13 -2.89 20.52
CA LEU A 35 3.83 -1.58 19.94
C LEU A 35 2.33 -1.27 20.13
N ARG A 36 1.99 -0.11 20.70
CA ARG A 36 0.63 0.40 20.72
C ARG A 36 0.39 1.31 19.52
N LEU A 37 -0.64 1.04 18.74
CA LEU A 37 -1.04 1.81 17.56
C LEU A 37 -2.44 2.40 17.77
N PRO A 38 -2.57 3.64 18.29
CA PRO A 38 -3.87 4.27 18.49
C PRO A 38 -4.46 4.68 17.14
N VAL A 39 -5.76 4.45 16.95
CA VAL A 39 -6.57 4.95 15.85
C VAL A 39 -7.35 6.14 16.38
N SER A 40 -6.92 7.35 16.06
CA SER A 40 -7.45 8.57 16.69
C SER A 40 -7.78 9.65 15.68
N ALA A 41 -8.79 10.46 16.00
CA ALA A 41 -9.07 11.70 15.29
C ALA A 41 -8.08 12.80 15.69
N LEU A 42 -7.75 13.68 14.75
CA LEU A 42 -6.87 14.83 14.97
C LEU A 42 -7.21 15.96 14.01
N ASP A 43 -6.67 17.13 14.31
CA ASP A 43 -6.61 18.28 13.41
C ASP A 43 -5.17 18.42 12.90
N HIS A 44 -4.99 18.58 11.59
CA HIS A 44 -3.65 18.64 10.98
C HIS A 44 -3.63 19.57 9.75
N SER A 45 -2.51 20.26 9.54
CA SER A 45 -2.35 21.18 8.41
C SER A 45 -1.87 20.45 7.17
N ILE A 46 -2.77 20.10 6.24
CA ILE A 46 -2.41 19.51 4.94
C ILE A 46 -2.09 20.59 3.90
N MET A 47 -2.82 21.70 3.95
CA MET A 47 -2.63 22.83 3.06
C MET A 47 -1.94 23.99 3.81
N PRO A 48 -1.02 24.74 3.18
CA PRO A 48 -0.44 25.92 3.79
C PRO A 48 -1.52 26.91 4.24
N GLY A 49 -1.45 27.37 5.49
CA GLY A 49 -2.37 28.36 6.04
C GLY A 49 -3.76 27.84 6.43
N ALA A 50 -4.01 26.53 6.39
CA ALA A 50 -5.29 25.95 6.79
C ALA A 50 -5.13 24.64 7.58
N VAL A 51 -5.75 24.57 8.76
CA VAL A 51 -5.85 23.34 9.56
C VAL A 51 -7.07 22.54 9.10
N THR A 52 -6.85 21.34 8.58
CA THR A 52 -7.91 20.40 8.21
C THR A 52 -8.44 19.72 9.47
N LYS A 53 -9.74 19.85 9.72
CA LYS A 53 -10.38 19.26 10.89
C LYS A 53 -10.85 17.84 10.65
N GLY A 54 -10.85 17.03 11.70
CA GLY A 54 -11.44 15.68 11.67
C GLY A 54 -10.66 14.71 10.75
N MET A 55 -9.35 14.92 10.66
CA MET A 55 -8.41 13.93 10.14
C MET A 55 -8.40 12.71 11.07
N MET A 56 -7.87 11.60 10.58
CA MET A 56 -7.67 10.38 11.37
C MET A 56 -6.26 9.84 11.13
N SER A 57 -5.62 9.32 12.16
CA SER A 57 -4.26 8.76 12.07
C SER A 57 -4.09 7.56 12.98
N PHE A 58 -3.11 6.73 12.62
CA PHE A 58 -2.57 5.67 13.44
C PHE A 58 -1.49 6.21 14.41
N GLY A 59 -1.77 7.32 15.09
CA GLY A 59 -0.78 8.03 15.91
C GLY A 59 -1.30 9.33 16.52
N ALA A 60 -0.63 9.80 17.57
CA ALA A 60 -1.16 10.82 18.48
C ALA A 60 -1.15 12.28 17.96
N GLY A 61 -0.66 12.58 16.75
CA GLY A 61 -0.58 13.99 16.31
C GLY A 61 -0.02 14.28 14.92
N GLY A 62 0.06 13.30 14.03
CA GLY A 62 0.67 13.48 12.71
C GLY A 62 0.28 12.38 11.72
N PRO A 63 0.95 12.29 10.56
CA PRO A 63 0.72 11.20 9.61
C PRO A 63 0.95 9.83 10.27
N PRO A 64 0.30 8.76 9.78
CA PRO A 64 0.53 7.41 10.27
C PRO A 64 2.01 7.02 10.31
N PRO A 65 2.48 6.34 11.36
CA PRO A 65 3.88 5.97 11.49
C PRO A 65 4.27 4.94 10.44
N ILE A 66 5.55 4.95 10.07
CA ILE A 66 6.13 3.86 9.29
C ILE A 66 6.42 2.71 10.25
N LEU A 67 5.76 1.58 10.04
CA LEU A 67 6.04 0.38 10.80
C LEU A 67 7.23 -0.35 10.15
N ARG A 68 8.14 -0.87 10.96
CA ARG A 68 9.28 -1.68 10.50
C ARG A 68 9.30 -3.00 11.25
N MET A 69 9.39 -4.10 10.52
CA MET A 69 9.54 -5.45 11.06
C MET A 69 10.59 -6.23 10.27
N ARG A 70 11.04 -7.39 10.76
CA ARG A 70 12.02 -8.24 10.09
C ARG A 70 11.34 -9.43 9.43
N GLN A 71 11.79 -9.79 8.23
CA GLN A 71 11.29 -10.97 7.51
C GLN A 71 11.39 -12.24 8.36
N GLY A 72 10.29 -12.98 8.48
CA GLY A 72 10.22 -14.23 9.23
C GLY A 72 10.24 -14.09 10.75
N GLU A 73 10.39 -12.88 11.30
CA GLU A 73 10.31 -12.64 12.74
C GLU A 73 8.90 -12.25 13.17
N ARG A 74 8.54 -12.63 14.39
CA ARG A 74 7.26 -12.26 14.99
C ARG A 74 7.24 -10.78 15.34
N PHE A 75 6.16 -10.10 14.97
CA PHE A 75 5.86 -8.71 15.30
C PHE A 75 4.48 -8.63 15.95
N THR A 76 4.39 -8.03 17.14
CA THR A 76 3.11 -7.81 17.84
C THR A 76 2.78 -6.33 17.92
N VAL A 77 1.50 -6.00 17.67
CA VAL A 77 0.99 -4.64 17.74
C VAL A 77 -0.44 -4.63 18.29
N ASP A 78 -0.66 -3.80 19.31
CA ASP A 78 -1.95 -3.55 19.91
C ASP A 78 -2.59 -2.33 19.23
N VAL A 79 -3.56 -2.59 18.36
CA VAL A 79 -4.36 -1.53 17.75
C VAL A 79 -5.45 -1.14 18.73
N VAL A 80 -5.50 0.15 19.08
CA VAL A 80 -6.46 0.69 20.05
C VAL A 80 -7.37 1.67 19.34
N ASN A 81 -8.68 1.43 19.38
CA ASN A 81 -9.64 2.28 18.69
C ASN A 81 -10.08 3.45 19.59
N ASP A 82 -9.45 4.61 19.41
CA ASP A 82 -9.82 5.86 20.09
C ASP A 82 -10.81 6.70 19.26
N LEU A 83 -11.37 6.15 18.17
CA LEU A 83 -12.46 6.77 17.41
C LEU A 83 -13.80 6.56 18.11
N ASN A 84 -14.82 7.28 17.64
CA ASN A 84 -16.22 7.09 18.02
C ASN A 84 -16.98 6.14 17.08
N GLU A 85 -16.27 5.43 16.21
CA GLU A 85 -16.81 4.47 15.25
C GLU A 85 -15.93 3.22 15.19
N ALA A 86 -16.49 2.09 14.75
CA ALA A 86 -15.75 0.83 14.64
C ALA A 86 -14.65 0.90 13.57
N THR A 87 -13.57 0.16 13.80
CA THR A 87 -12.46 0.02 12.84
C THR A 87 -11.90 -1.41 12.87
N VAL A 88 -10.98 -1.70 11.97
CA VAL A 88 -10.10 -2.89 11.94
C VAL A 88 -8.83 -2.47 11.20
N VAL A 89 -7.76 -3.29 11.23
CA VAL A 89 -6.56 -3.03 10.43
C VAL A 89 -6.27 -4.21 9.54
N HIS A 90 -6.29 -3.98 8.23
CA HIS A 90 -5.76 -4.89 7.23
C HIS A 90 -4.30 -4.57 6.91
N TRP A 91 -3.50 -5.62 6.72
CA TRP A 91 -2.06 -5.57 6.45
C TRP A 91 -1.80 -5.88 4.97
N HIS A 92 -2.02 -4.87 4.13
CA HIS A 92 -2.06 -5.02 2.68
C HIS A 92 -0.80 -5.68 2.12
N GLY A 93 -1.03 -6.82 1.46
CA GLY A 93 -0.02 -7.61 0.77
C GLY A 93 0.74 -8.59 1.66
N LEU A 94 0.57 -8.57 2.99
CA LEU A 94 1.21 -9.58 3.84
C LEU A 94 0.53 -10.94 3.72
N ARG A 95 1.33 -12.00 3.62
CA ARG A 95 0.88 -13.40 3.81
C ARG A 95 0.99 -13.77 5.29
N VAL A 96 -0.08 -13.49 6.04
CA VAL A 96 -0.19 -13.75 7.49
C VAL A 96 -1.27 -14.80 7.78
N ALA A 97 -1.42 -15.20 9.05
CA ALA A 97 -2.53 -16.06 9.47
C ALA A 97 -3.88 -15.36 9.20
N ASN A 98 -4.91 -16.13 8.81
CA ASN A 98 -6.18 -15.58 8.36
C ASN A 98 -6.85 -14.71 9.43
N GLU A 99 -6.81 -15.13 10.70
CA GLU A 99 -7.36 -14.39 11.84
C GLU A 99 -6.70 -13.02 12.11
N MET A 100 -5.56 -12.74 11.46
CA MET A 100 -4.83 -11.47 11.57
C MET A 100 -5.07 -10.54 10.37
N ASP A 101 -5.89 -10.95 9.40
CA ASP A 101 -6.06 -10.25 8.12
C ASP A 101 -6.89 -8.95 8.22
N GLY A 102 -7.70 -8.77 9.27
CA GLY A 102 -8.38 -7.48 9.47
C GLY A 102 -9.65 -7.26 8.66
N VAL A 103 -10.45 -8.29 8.40
CA VAL A 103 -11.69 -8.18 7.62
C VAL A 103 -12.91 -8.46 8.51
N PRO A 104 -13.81 -7.47 8.72
CA PRO A 104 -14.94 -7.61 9.64
C PRO A 104 -15.87 -8.75 9.25
N TYR A 105 -16.21 -9.60 10.23
CA TYR A 105 -17.07 -10.78 10.13
C TYR A 105 -16.58 -11.88 9.17
N LEU A 106 -15.44 -11.68 8.49
CA LEU A 106 -14.78 -12.69 7.68
C LEU A 106 -13.63 -13.34 8.45
N THR A 107 -12.76 -12.53 9.04
CA THR A 107 -11.55 -12.98 9.74
C THR A 107 -11.49 -12.51 11.19
N GLN A 108 -12.16 -11.41 11.52
CA GLN A 108 -12.29 -10.93 12.90
C GLN A 108 -13.58 -10.13 13.10
N LYS A 109 -13.93 -9.84 14.36
CA LYS A 109 -14.95 -8.82 14.66
C LYS A 109 -14.36 -7.41 14.50
N PRO A 110 -15.19 -6.39 14.19
CA PRO A 110 -14.78 -4.99 14.33
C PRO A 110 -14.21 -4.71 15.72
N ILE A 111 -13.24 -3.79 15.78
CA ILE A 111 -12.73 -3.20 17.01
C ILE A 111 -13.64 -2.02 17.34
N GLU A 112 -14.48 -2.15 18.36
CA GLU A 112 -15.43 -1.10 18.74
C GLU A 112 -14.71 0.11 19.39
N PRO A 113 -15.37 1.28 19.50
CA PRO A 113 -14.85 2.42 20.25
C PRO A 113 -14.38 2.04 21.66
N GLY A 114 -13.14 2.39 21.99
CA GLY A 114 -12.50 2.08 23.28
C GLY A 114 -11.96 0.65 23.41
N GLU A 115 -12.17 -0.22 22.41
CA GLU A 115 -11.60 -1.56 22.38
C GLU A 115 -10.20 -1.59 21.77
N SER A 116 -9.54 -2.74 21.91
CA SER A 116 -8.25 -3.00 21.28
C SER A 116 -8.19 -4.43 20.73
N PHE A 117 -7.35 -4.62 19.72
CA PHE A 117 -7.05 -5.94 19.17
C PHE A 117 -5.54 -6.10 19.01
N ARG A 118 -5.02 -7.22 19.48
CA ARG A 118 -3.61 -7.58 19.35
C ARG A 118 -3.38 -8.35 18.06
N TYR A 119 -2.67 -7.75 17.11
CA TYR A 119 -2.21 -8.42 15.91
C TYR A 119 -0.85 -9.08 16.16
N THR A 120 -0.71 -10.34 15.73
CA THR A 120 0.56 -11.07 15.72
C THR A 120 0.91 -11.42 14.28
N LEU A 121 1.90 -10.74 13.74
CA LEU A 121 2.32 -10.85 12.34
C LEU A 121 3.66 -11.57 12.26
N GLN A 122 3.85 -12.40 11.24
CA GLN A 122 5.13 -13.04 10.95
C GLN A 122 5.24 -13.23 9.42
N PRO A 123 5.44 -12.14 8.67
CA PRO A 123 5.41 -12.23 7.22
C PRO A 123 6.65 -12.95 6.69
N PRO A 124 6.48 -13.87 5.72
CA PRO A 124 7.60 -14.56 5.07
C PRO A 124 8.32 -13.68 4.03
N ASP A 125 7.74 -12.54 3.67
CA ASP A 125 8.13 -11.70 2.55
C ASP A 125 8.78 -10.39 3.02
N ALA A 126 9.92 -10.03 2.45
CA ALA A 126 10.54 -8.71 2.61
C ALA A 126 9.99 -7.72 1.58
N GLY A 127 10.00 -6.42 1.90
CA GLY A 127 9.61 -5.38 0.95
C GLY A 127 8.81 -4.22 1.56
N THR A 128 7.99 -3.61 0.70
CA THR A 128 7.20 -2.41 0.99
C THR A 128 5.71 -2.78 0.94
N PHE A 129 5.12 -2.86 2.12
CA PHE A 129 3.71 -3.12 2.39
C PHE A 129 3.06 -1.88 2.98
N TRP A 130 1.80 -1.98 3.34
CA TRP A 130 1.09 -0.88 3.97
C TRP A 130 -0.10 -1.42 4.77
N TYR A 131 -0.75 -0.56 5.55
CA TYR A 131 -1.85 -0.95 6.41
C TYR A 131 -2.94 0.11 6.40
N HIS A 132 -4.19 -0.35 6.45
CA HIS A 132 -5.37 0.52 6.39
C HIS A 132 -6.62 -0.18 6.95
N PRO A 133 -7.70 0.56 7.22
CA PRO A 133 -8.95 -0.06 7.68
C PRO A 133 -9.70 -0.83 6.60
N HIS A 134 -10.35 -1.93 7.00
CA HIS A 134 -11.34 -2.65 6.19
C HIS A 134 -12.79 -2.47 6.71
N CYS A 135 -12.96 -1.61 7.71
CA CYS A 135 -14.24 -1.17 8.29
C CYS A 135 -14.34 0.35 8.14
N ASN A 136 -15.50 0.90 7.76
CA ASN A 136 -15.65 2.34 7.44
C ASN A 136 -14.60 2.84 6.42
N THR A 137 -14.09 1.93 5.56
CA THR A 137 -12.86 2.09 4.78
C THR A 137 -12.80 3.39 4.00
N LEU A 138 -13.86 3.75 3.26
CA LEU A 138 -13.85 4.98 2.46
C LEU A 138 -13.67 6.22 3.34
N ALA A 139 -14.43 6.34 4.43
CA ALA A 139 -14.37 7.52 5.28
C ALA A 139 -13.04 7.59 6.05
N GLN A 140 -12.63 6.46 6.64
CA GLN A 140 -11.42 6.37 7.46
C GLN A 140 -10.15 6.57 6.64
N MET A 141 -10.03 5.91 5.48
CA MET A 141 -8.89 6.13 4.59
C MET A 141 -8.91 7.55 4.01
N ALA A 142 -10.07 8.10 3.63
CA ALA A 142 -10.15 9.47 3.09
C ALA A 142 -9.61 10.51 4.09
N LYS A 143 -9.85 10.27 5.39
CA LYS A 143 -9.41 11.11 6.51
C LYS A 143 -7.97 10.88 6.95
N GLY A 144 -7.29 9.86 6.40
CA GLY A 144 -5.85 9.71 6.55
C GLY A 144 -5.36 8.39 7.17
N LEU A 145 -6.24 7.43 7.46
CA LEU A 145 -5.86 6.12 8.02
C LEU A 145 -5.22 5.20 6.96
N THR A 146 -4.04 5.58 6.47
CA THR A 146 -3.19 4.77 5.60
C THR A 146 -1.73 4.94 6.01
N GLY A 147 -1.09 3.87 6.49
CA GLY A 147 0.32 3.89 6.87
C GLY A 147 1.14 2.89 6.09
N VAL A 148 2.45 3.07 6.04
CA VAL A 148 3.37 2.19 5.31
C VAL A 148 4.05 1.23 6.27
N LEU A 149 4.19 -0.02 5.84
CA LEU A 149 4.89 -1.08 6.56
C LEU A 149 6.09 -1.54 5.74
N VAL A 150 7.27 -1.55 6.35
CA VAL A 150 8.49 -2.09 5.73
C VAL A 150 8.86 -3.38 6.42
N VAL A 151 8.93 -4.46 5.65
CA VAL A 151 9.53 -5.72 6.12
C VAL A 151 10.98 -5.72 5.65
N GLU A 152 11.89 -5.56 6.62
CA GLU A 152 13.34 -5.56 6.40
C GLU A 152 13.81 -6.96 6.00
N ASP A 153 14.57 -7.01 4.92
CA ASP A 153 15.37 -8.16 4.55
C ASP A 153 16.53 -8.31 5.57
N ALA A 154 16.94 -9.54 5.87
CA ALA A 154 18.12 -9.82 6.68
C ALA A 154 19.42 -9.31 6.03
N GLU A 155 19.45 -9.21 4.69
CA GLU A 155 20.62 -8.74 3.95
C GLU A 155 20.54 -7.27 3.57
N ASP A 156 21.61 -6.54 3.86
CA ASP A 156 21.78 -5.16 3.42
C ASP A 156 22.15 -5.11 1.93
N ALA A 157 21.26 -4.51 1.14
CA ALA A 157 21.42 -4.28 -0.29
C ALA A 157 22.41 -3.15 -0.63
N GLY A 158 22.92 -2.41 0.37
CA GLY A 158 23.97 -1.41 0.22
C GLY A 158 23.48 0.01 -0.04
N PHE A 159 22.25 0.33 0.39
CA PHE A 159 21.70 1.69 0.34
C PHE A 159 22.23 2.54 1.49
N ASP A 160 22.54 3.79 1.20
CA ASP A 160 22.95 4.77 2.22
C ASP A 160 21.74 5.31 2.99
N GLN A 161 20.57 5.39 2.33
CA GLN A 161 19.30 5.78 2.95
C GLN A 161 18.10 4.99 2.41
N ASP A 162 17.07 4.89 3.24
CA ASP A 162 15.79 4.24 2.93
C ASP A 162 14.63 5.18 3.26
N LEU A 163 14.05 5.79 2.22
CA LEU A 163 13.04 6.84 2.31
C LEU A 163 11.68 6.31 1.84
N VAL A 164 10.69 6.38 2.73
CA VAL A 164 9.32 5.99 2.46
C VAL A 164 8.50 7.19 1.99
N LEU A 165 7.75 6.98 0.90
CA LEU A 165 6.89 7.97 0.27
C LEU A 165 5.46 7.42 0.21
N ASN A 166 4.64 7.77 1.20
CA ASN A 166 3.21 7.49 1.20
C ASN A 166 2.48 8.52 0.34
N ILE A 167 2.06 8.10 -0.86
CA ILE A 167 1.47 8.97 -1.88
C ILE A 167 -0.05 8.79 -1.87
N ARG A 168 -0.75 9.90 -1.64
CA ARG A 168 -2.21 9.93 -1.73
C ARG A 168 -2.74 11.34 -1.91
N ASP A 169 -3.97 11.43 -2.38
CA ASP A 169 -4.73 12.66 -2.39
C ASP A 169 -5.69 12.78 -1.19
N PHE A 170 -5.99 14.02 -0.83
CA PHE A 170 -7.13 14.39 0.00
C PHE A 170 -8.18 15.13 -0.84
N ARG A 171 -9.45 15.02 -0.45
CA ARG A 171 -10.56 15.81 -1.02
C ARG A 171 -10.85 17.01 -0.13
N LEU A 172 -10.09 18.07 -0.33
CA LEU A 172 -10.20 19.34 0.40
C LEU A 172 -10.69 20.47 -0.50
N GLY A 173 -11.43 21.41 0.09
CA GLY A 173 -11.82 22.69 -0.51
C GLY A 173 -10.71 23.73 -0.44
N GLY A 174 -10.97 24.91 -0.99
CA GLY A 174 -10.01 26.04 -0.93
C GLY A 174 -9.78 26.57 0.49
N ASP A 175 -10.68 26.25 1.42
CA ASP A 175 -10.60 26.54 2.86
C ASP A 175 -9.84 25.46 3.67
N GLY A 176 -9.29 24.44 3.00
CA GLY A 176 -8.58 23.33 3.63
C GLY A 176 -9.48 22.33 4.37
N GLN A 177 -10.81 22.43 4.27
CA GLN A 177 -11.73 21.48 4.88
C GLN A 177 -12.15 20.38 3.91
N PHE A 178 -12.56 19.23 4.46
CA PHE A 178 -13.10 18.14 3.66
C PHE A 178 -14.35 18.58 2.88
N ILE A 179 -14.30 18.43 1.56
CA ILE A 179 -15.50 18.42 0.73
C ILE A 179 -16.07 17.01 0.68
N LYS A 180 -17.20 16.80 -0.01
CA LYS A 180 -17.79 15.44 -0.19
C LYS A 180 -16.70 14.42 -0.53
N LEU A 181 -16.52 13.42 0.34
CA LEU A 181 -15.45 12.43 0.26
C LEU A 181 -15.55 11.55 -0.99
N PHE A 182 -16.75 11.39 -1.55
CA PHE A 182 -16.96 10.74 -2.83
C PHE A 182 -18.15 11.36 -3.58
N LYS A 183 -18.31 10.98 -4.84
CA LYS A 183 -19.48 11.31 -5.68
C LYS A 183 -20.02 10.02 -6.30
N ALA A 184 -21.29 9.69 -6.07
CA ALA A 184 -21.91 8.46 -6.58
C ALA A 184 -21.69 8.22 -8.09
N ARG A 185 -21.83 9.26 -8.92
CA ARG A 185 -21.57 9.18 -10.37
C ARG A 185 -20.14 8.76 -10.71
N ASN A 186 -19.17 9.16 -9.89
CA ASN A 186 -17.77 8.82 -10.08
C ASN A 186 -17.46 7.43 -9.52
N ALA A 187 -18.09 7.05 -8.41
CA ALA A 187 -18.03 5.69 -7.85
C ALA A 187 -18.54 4.64 -8.84
N ALA A 188 -19.54 4.98 -9.67
CA ALA A 188 -20.02 4.16 -10.78
C ALA A 188 -19.12 4.22 -12.04
N ARG A 189 -17.90 4.80 -11.95
CA ARG A 189 -16.96 4.93 -13.07
C ARG A 189 -15.54 4.55 -12.65
N GLY A 190 -14.62 5.52 -12.57
CA GLY A 190 -13.22 5.31 -12.21
C GLY A 190 -12.88 5.78 -10.79
N GLY A 191 -13.88 6.13 -9.98
CA GLY A 191 -13.72 6.67 -8.64
C GLY A 191 -13.59 8.20 -8.59
N THR A 192 -13.72 8.75 -7.38
CA THR A 192 -13.69 10.18 -7.11
C THR A 192 -12.28 10.66 -6.77
N LEU A 193 -11.60 11.26 -7.76
CA LEU A 193 -10.26 11.81 -7.57
C LEU A 193 -10.19 12.87 -6.45
N GLY A 194 -9.05 12.89 -5.75
CA GLY A 194 -8.72 13.93 -4.79
C GLY A 194 -8.34 15.26 -5.43
N THR A 195 -8.31 16.31 -4.60
CA THR A 195 -8.02 17.70 -5.02
C THR A 195 -6.63 18.15 -4.59
N VAL A 196 -6.10 17.61 -3.50
CA VAL A 196 -4.79 17.93 -2.93
C VAL A 196 -3.95 16.66 -2.90
N SER A 197 -2.84 16.63 -3.65
CA SER A 197 -1.92 15.48 -3.68
C SER A 197 -0.81 15.70 -2.68
N THR A 198 -0.48 14.65 -1.93
CA THR A 198 0.50 14.70 -0.85
C THR A 198 1.46 13.53 -0.92
N VAL A 199 2.64 13.74 -0.34
CA VAL A 199 3.58 12.69 0.04
C VAL A 199 3.80 12.82 1.54
N ASN A 200 3.50 11.76 2.30
CA ASN A 200 3.56 11.77 3.77
C ASN A 200 2.76 12.94 4.39
N TRP A 201 1.58 13.22 3.83
CA TRP A 201 0.68 14.34 4.20
C TRP A 201 1.20 15.75 3.88
N GLU A 202 2.36 15.88 3.25
CA GLU A 202 2.91 17.16 2.82
C GLU A 202 2.67 17.42 1.33
N MET A 203 2.38 18.67 0.98
CA MET A 203 2.28 19.10 -0.42
C MET A 203 3.66 19.37 -1.00
N ALA A 204 4.06 18.59 -2.00
CA ALA A 204 5.33 18.76 -2.72
C ALA A 204 6.58 18.91 -1.82
N PRO A 205 6.79 18.03 -0.81
CA PRO A 205 7.93 18.14 0.09
C PRO A 205 9.27 18.12 -0.65
N THR A 206 10.26 18.77 -0.05
CA THR A 206 11.66 18.67 -0.47
C THR A 206 12.45 17.87 0.55
N TYR A 207 13.07 16.78 0.10
CA TYR A 207 13.96 15.96 0.89
C TYR A 207 15.41 16.31 0.58
N GLU A 208 16.18 16.67 1.60
CA GLU A 208 17.62 16.86 1.48
C GLU A 208 18.33 15.51 1.64
N LEU A 209 19.12 15.13 0.64
CA LEU A 209 19.82 13.84 0.58
C LEU A 209 21.33 14.06 0.36
N PRO A 210 22.22 13.26 0.96
CA PRO A 210 23.64 13.35 0.73
C PRO A 210 23.98 13.21 -0.76
N ALA A 211 24.74 14.16 -1.29
CA ALA A 211 25.15 14.15 -2.68
C ALA A 211 25.84 12.83 -3.07
N GLY A 212 25.60 12.32 -4.27
CA GLY A 212 26.24 11.11 -4.79
C GLY A 212 25.94 9.80 -4.03
N SER A 213 25.02 9.79 -3.07
CA SER A 213 24.60 8.60 -2.32
C SER A 213 23.57 7.75 -3.06
N LEU A 214 23.34 6.52 -2.57
CA LEU A 214 22.33 5.59 -3.03
C LEU A 214 21.15 5.57 -2.05
N VAL A 215 19.97 5.90 -2.55
CA VAL A 215 18.75 5.99 -1.75
C VAL A 215 17.70 5.04 -2.31
N ARG A 216 17.11 4.22 -1.44
CA ARG A 216 15.92 3.44 -1.76
C ARG A 216 14.70 4.31 -1.51
N LEU A 217 13.97 4.64 -2.56
CA LEU A 217 12.67 5.30 -2.46
C LEU A 217 11.58 4.23 -2.46
N ARG A 218 10.81 4.12 -1.38
CA ARG A 218 9.68 3.18 -1.25
C ARG A 218 8.38 3.93 -1.48
N LEU A 219 7.87 3.87 -2.70
CA LEU A 219 6.61 4.51 -3.06
C LEU A 219 5.46 3.56 -2.70
N ALA A 220 4.51 4.06 -1.92
CA ALA A 220 3.25 3.36 -1.67
C ALA A 220 2.09 4.28 -2.09
N VAL A 221 1.29 3.83 -3.06
CA VAL A 221 0.09 4.56 -3.49
C VAL A 221 -1.09 4.08 -2.67
N THR A 222 -1.32 4.75 -1.54
CA THR A 222 -2.41 4.43 -0.60
C THR A 222 -3.66 5.29 -0.86
N ASP A 223 -3.81 5.76 -2.10
CA ASP A 223 -4.95 6.57 -2.53
C ASP A 223 -6.23 5.73 -2.57
N LEU A 224 -7.40 6.38 -2.49
CA LEU A 224 -8.68 5.68 -2.58
C LEU A 224 -9.04 5.27 -4.01
N THR A 225 -8.63 6.06 -5.02
CA THR A 225 -9.17 5.92 -6.39
C THR A 225 -8.18 6.21 -7.51
N ARG A 226 -7.15 7.02 -7.27
CA ARG A 226 -6.26 7.47 -8.34
C ARG A 226 -5.35 6.35 -8.82
N ILE A 227 -5.59 5.89 -10.04
CA ILE A 227 -4.59 5.20 -10.85
C ILE A 227 -3.70 6.28 -11.48
N GLY A 228 -2.43 6.34 -11.09
CA GLY A 228 -1.49 7.39 -11.49
C GLY A 228 -0.37 6.86 -12.38
N THR A 229 0.14 7.74 -13.25
CA THR A 229 1.41 7.53 -13.97
C THR A 229 2.46 8.43 -13.34
N TYR A 230 3.56 7.82 -12.88
CA TYR A 230 4.60 8.48 -12.10
C TYR A 230 5.92 8.48 -12.85
N ASP A 231 6.64 9.59 -12.75
CA ASP A 231 8.00 9.74 -13.30
C ASP A 231 8.96 10.21 -12.22
N LEU A 232 10.16 9.64 -12.22
CA LEU A 232 11.31 10.18 -11.52
C LEU A 232 12.30 10.76 -12.53
N THR A 233 12.52 12.07 -12.48
CA THR A 233 13.36 12.80 -13.44
C THR A 233 14.47 13.58 -12.73
N GLY A 234 15.55 13.93 -13.46
CA GLY A 234 16.65 14.73 -12.91
C GLY A 234 17.78 13.94 -12.22
N GLY A 235 17.67 12.61 -12.12
CA GLY A 235 18.68 11.74 -11.51
C GLY A 235 18.87 10.43 -12.28
N SER A 236 19.87 9.64 -11.85
CA SER A 236 20.04 8.26 -12.32
C SER A 236 19.30 7.34 -11.37
N ALA A 237 18.28 6.63 -11.87
CA ALA A 237 17.43 5.79 -11.05
C ALA A 237 16.85 4.62 -11.84
N GLN A 238 16.44 3.59 -11.11
CA GLN A 238 15.83 2.37 -11.67
C GLN A 238 14.83 1.78 -10.68
N VAL A 239 13.68 1.31 -11.18
CA VAL A 239 12.69 0.57 -10.38
C VAL A 239 13.24 -0.82 -10.16
N ILE A 240 13.29 -1.27 -8.90
CA ILE A 240 13.92 -2.54 -8.50
C ILE A 240 12.95 -3.56 -7.91
N ALA A 241 11.78 -3.11 -7.46
CA ALA A 241 10.71 -3.99 -6.98
C ALA A 241 9.34 -3.35 -7.24
N LEU A 242 8.33 -4.20 -7.42
CA LEU A 242 6.93 -3.82 -7.47
C LEU A 242 6.16 -4.69 -6.49
N ASP A 243 5.24 -4.09 -5.73
CA ASP A 243 4.38 -4.79 -4.77
C ASP A 243 5.17 -5.75 -3.86
N SER A 244 6.27 -5.23 -3.27
CA SER A 244 7.25 -5.95 -2.44
C SER A 244 8.12 -7.01 -3.11
N ASN A 245 7.87 -7.33 -4.37
CA ASN A 245 8.58 -8.39 -5.08
C ASN A 245 9.67 -7.79 -5.98
N PRO A 246 10.94 -8.22 -5.82
CA PRO A 246 12.03 -7.78 -6.68
C PRO A 246 11.76 -8.05 -8.16
N LEU A 247 12.17 -7.11 -9.01
CA LEU A 247 12.12 -7.29 -10.44
C LEU A 247 13.32 -8.12 -10.91
N PRO A 248 13.12 -9.08 -11.84
CA PRO A 248 14.23 -9.84 -12.41
C PRO A 248 15.19 -8.95 -13.20
N GLN A 249 14.67 -7.86 -13.78
CA GLN A 249 15.44 -6.79 -14.40
C GLN A 249 14.86 -5.44 -13.99
N PRO A 250 15.70 -4.47 -13.60
CA PRO A 250 15.21 -3.14 -13.25
C PRO A 250 14.50 -2.45 -14.41
N LEU A 251 13.46 -1.68 -14.10
CA LEU A 251 12.71 -0.89 -15.08
C LEU A 251 13.13 0.58 -15.04
N ALA A 252 12.92 1.29 -16.15
CA ALA A 252 13.07 2.74 -16.16
C ALA A 252 12.04 3.37 -15.20
N PRO A 253 12.41 4.40 -14.42
CA PRO A 253 11.50 5.06 -13.49
C PRO A 253 10.67 6.13 -14.22
N ARG A 254 10.09 5.76 -15.37
CA ARG A 254 9.26 6.60 -16.23
C ARG A 254 8.03 5.83 -16.71
N ASP A 255 6.95 6.56 -16.95
CA ASP A 255 5.65 6.06 -17.33
C ASP A 255 5.16 4.95 -16.38
N LEU A 256 5.55 5.04 -15.11
CA LEU A 256 5.30 4.01 -14.11
C LEU A 256 3.85 4.11 -13.64
N ILE A 257 2.99 3.23 -14.15
CA ILE A 257 1.60 3.16 -13.74
C ILE A 257 1.53 2.43 -12.39
N ILE A 258 1.09 3.14 -11.35
CA ILE A 258 0.85 2.58 -10.02
C ILE A 258 -0.60 2.88 -9.66
N ALA A 259 -1.37 1.82 -9.41
CA ALA A 259 -2.76 1.92 -8.99
C ALA A 259 -2.90 1.96 -7.45
N PRO A 260 -4.09 2.30 -6.91
CA PRO A 260 -4.38 2.13 -5.50
C PRO A 260 -3.98 0.74 -4.99
N GLY A 261 -3.26 0.69 -3.87
CA GLY A 261 -2.76 -0.53 -3.26
C GLY A 261 -1.43 -1.05 -3.80
N GLN A 262 -0.95 -0.49 -4.92
CA GLN A 262 0.35 -0.86 -5.48
C GLN A 262 1.50 -0.03 -4.91
N ARG A 263 2.69 -0.63 -4.96
CA ARG A 263 3.95 -0.09 -4.43
C ARG A 263 5.07 -0.25 -5.45
N ALA A 264 6.05 0.62 -5.38
CA ALA A 264 7.27 0.53 -6.16
C ALA A 264 8.48 0.94 -5.34
N ASP A 265 9.54 0.17 -5.42
CA ASP A 265 10.83 0.57 -4.86
C ASP A 265 11.75 1.04 -6.00
N ILE A 266 12.34 2.21 -5.82
CA ILE A 266 13.24 2.83 -6.79
C ILE A 266 14.61 3.02 -6.15
N ALA A 267 15.64 2.48 -6.77
CA ALA A 267 17.02 2.82 -6.44
C ALA A 267 17.38 4.14 -7.13
N LEU A 268 17.72 5.16 -6.33
CA LEU A 268 18.14 6.47 -6.79
C LEU A 268 19.62 6.68 -6.46
N ARG A 269 20.42 7.06 -7.47
CA ARG A 269 21.71 7.73 -7.25
C ARG A 269 21.47 9.24 -7.21
N VAL A 270 21.64 9.83 -6.05
CA VAL A 270 21.49 11.27 -5.82
C VAL A 270 22.54 12.02 -6.65
N PRO A 271 22.20 13.15 -7.33
CA PRO A 271 23.18 13.93 -8.07
C PRO A 271 24.37 14.38 -7.20
N ASP A 272 25.51 14.62 -7.84
CA ASP A 272 26.75 15.00 -7.14
C ASP A 272 26.76 16.45 -6.63
N THR A 273 25.86 17.29 -7.14
CA THR A 273 25.93 18.76 -7.02
C THR A 273 24.53 19.36 -6.85
N GLY A 274 24.44 20.44 -6.06
CA GLY A 274 23.22 21.18 -5.71
C GLY A 274 22.45 21.83 -6.87
N ASP A 275 23.05 21.91 -8.05
CA ASP A 275 22.49 22.50 -9.27
C ASP A 275 21.45 21.59 -9.96
N ARG A 276 21.41 20.30 -9.60
CA ARG A 276 20.47 19.32 -10.14
C ARG A 276 19.65 18.70 -9.01
N THR A 277 18.33 18.79 -9.13
CA THR A 277 17.38 18.11 -8.25
C THR A 277 16.72 16.97 -8.98
N VAL A 278 16.26 15.98 -8.20
CA VAL A 278 15.44 14.88 -8.71
C VAL A 278 13.99 15.17 -8.34
N SER A 279 13.06 14.96 -9.27
CA SER A 279 11.63 15.24 -9.04
C SER A 279 10.82 13.98 -9.29
N LEU A 280 10.03 13.59 -8.29
CA LEU A 280 8.93 12.64 -8.45
C LEU A 280 7.69 13.42 -8.91
N SER A 281 7.11 13.05 -10.03
CA SER A 281 5.95 13.73 -10.61
C SER A 281 4.81 12.76 -10.91
N LEU A 282 3.59 13.24 -10.77
CA LEU A 282 2.37 12.58 -11.22
C LEU A 282 1.93 13.21 -12.54
N GLN A 283 1.69 12.40 -13.56
CA GLN A 283 1.12 12.88 -14.81
C GLN A 283 -0.36 13.23 -14.64
N THR A 284 -0.73 14.44 -15.05
CA THR A 284 -2.11 14.92 -15.01
C THR A 284 -2.52 15.46 -16.38
N GLN A 285 -3.82 15.65 -16.60
CA GLN A 285 -4.33 16.29 -17.82
C GLN A 285 -3.78 17.70 -18.05
N LYS A 286 -3.31 18.38 -17.00
CA LYS A 286 -2.71 19.73 -17.08
C LYS A 286 -1.18 19.70 -17.22
N GLY A 287 -0.59 18.51 -17.37
CA GLY A 287 0.84 18.28 -17.37
C GLY A 287 1.35 17.64 -16.07
N PRO A 288 2.67 17.41 -15.97
CA PRO A 288 3.29 16.80 -14.78
C PRO A 288 3.11 17.69 -13.54
N LYS A 289 2.66 17.09 -12.44
CA LYS A 289 2.58 17.71 -11.11
C LYS A 289 3.68 17.14 -10.23
N THR A 290 4.61 17.96 -9.77
CA THR A 290 5.64 17.53 -8.79
C THR A 290 4.98 17.11 -7.48
N LEU A 291 5.30 15.90 -7.03
CA LEU A 291 4.86 15.33 -5.76
C LEU A 291 5.94 15.40 -4.69
N ALA A 292 7.21 15.26 -5.05
CA ALA A 292 8.34 15.41 -4.13
C ALA A 292 9.59 15.83 -4.91
N THR A 293 10.46 16.59 -4.25
CA THR A 293 11.77 17.01 -4.77
C THR A 293 12.86 16.45 -3.88
N PHE A 294 13.94 15.94 -4.48
CA PHE A 294 15.12 15.45 -3.76
C PHE A 294 16.30 16.33 -4.11
N ARG A 295 16.86 17.00 -3.09
CA ARG A 295 17.94 17.99 -3.23
C ARG A 295 19.25 17.41 -2.68
N PRO A 296 20.32 17.34 -3.47
CA PRO A 296 21.64 16.92 -2.99
C PRO A 296 22.23 17.95 -2.03
N THR A 297 22.81 17.48 -0.92
CA THR A 297 23.50 18.30 0.09
C THR A 297 24.85 17.69 0.49
N GLY A 298 25.77 18.53 0.93
CA GLY A 298 27.09 18.09 1.40
C GLY A 298 28.05 17.58 0.30
N PRO A 299 29.20 17.00 0.70
CA PRO A 299 30.15 16.41 -0.24
C PRO A 299 29.60 15.13 -0.89
N SER A 300 29.91 14.93 -2.17
CA SER A 300 29.44 13.75 -2.91
C SER A 300 30.14 12.46 -2.44
N ALA A 301 29.33 11.43 -2.14
CA ALA A 301 29.78 10.09 -1.82
C ALA A 301 30.28 9.29 -3.04
N LYS A 302 30.06 9.80 -4.26
CA LYS A 302 30.52 9.21 -5.53
C LYS A 302 30.15 7.74 -5.74
N ARG A 303 29.05 7.27 -5.13
CA ARG A 303 28.54 5.90 -5.28
C ARG A 303 28.00 5.67 -6.69
N ASN A 304 27.87 4.40 -7.09
CA ASN A 304 27.26 3.98 -8.34
C ASN A 304 26.09 3.02 -8.07
N LEU A 305 25.04 3.05 -8.89
CA LEU A 305 23.93 2.09 -8.79
C LEU A 305 24.39 0.63 -8.91
N ALA A 306 25.48 0.38 -9.66
CA ALA A 306 26.10 -0.94 -9.76
C ALA A 306 26.72 -1.44 -8.45
N ASP A 307 26.87 -0.57 -7.43
CA ASP A 307 27.35 -0.96 -6.11
C ASP A 307 26.27 -1.65 -5.27
N LEU A 308 25.00 -1.60 -5.72
CA LEU A 308 23.88 -2.26 -5.03
C LEU A 308 23.88 -3.75 -5.29
N LYS A 309 23.60 -4.52 -4.24
CA LYS A 309 23.30 -5.95 -4.38
C LYS A 309 21.86 -6.12 -4.88
N PRO A 310 21.57 -7.14 -5.71
CA PRO A 310 20.20 -7.50 -6.05
C PRO A 310 19.38 -7.78 -4.78
N LEU A 311 18.10 -7.40 -4.79
CA LEU A 311 17.18 -7.77 -3.73
C LEU A 311 16.86 -9.27 -3.81
N ARG A 312 16.71 -9.92 -2.65
CA ARG A 312 16.39 -11.35 -2.59
C ARG A 312 14.92 -11.57 -2.95
N PRO A 313 14.61 -12.51 -3.87
CA PRO A 313 13.23 -12.87 -4.15
C PRO A 313 12.52 -13.39 -2.91
N ASN A 314 11.25 -13.02 -2.75
CA ASN A 314 10.41 -13.55 -1.69
C ASN A 314 10.09 -15.04 -1.92
N PRO A 315 9.91 -15.84 -0.85
CA PRO A 315 9.62 -17.27 -0.93
C PRO A 315 8.14 -17.51 -1.28
N VAL A 316 7.70 -17.00 -2.42
CA VAL A 316 6.34 -17.24 -2.95
C VAL A 316 6.35 -18.54 -3.75
N PRO A 317 5.47 -19.51 -3.44
CA PRO A 317 5.45 -20.78 -4.15
C PRO A 317 5.15 -20.62 -5.64
N ASP A 318 5.91 -21.32 -6.47
CA ASP A 318 5.63 -21.41 -7.91
C ASP A 318 4.54 -22.45 -8.17
N ALA A 319 3.53 -22.05 -8.93
CA ALA A 319 2.43 -22.92 -9.31
C ALA A 319 2.86 -23.92 -10.40
N ASP A 320 2.44 -25.17 -10.26
CA ASP A 320 2.54 -26.18 -11.31
C ASP A 320 1.49 -25.92 -12.39
N LEU A 321 1.89 -25.17 -13.41
CA LEU A 321 1.00 -24.76 -14.50
C LEU A 321 0.47 -25.94 -15.33
N ALA A 322 1.14 -27.09 -15.34
CA ALA A 322 0.69 -28.26 -16.08
C ALA A 322 -0.53 -28.94 -15.43
N ASN A 323 -0.62 -28.84 -14.09
CA ASN A 323 -1.68 -29.45 -13.29
C ASN A 323 -2.61 -28.43 -12.62
N ALA A 324 -2.46 -27.14 -12.94
CA ALA A 324 -3.24 -26.08 -12.33
C ALA A 324 -4.71 -26.10 -12.78
N GLU A 325 -5.63 -25.95 -11.83
CA GLU A 325 -7.04 -25.74 -12.15
C GLU A 325 -7.32 -24.29 -12.50
N THR A 326 -8.14 -24.05 -13.53
CA THR A 326 -8.54 -22.69 -13.90
C THR A 326 -9.84 -22.30 -13.21
N VAL A 327 -9.83 -21.15 -12.53
CA VAL A 327 -11.02 -20.52 -11.94
C VAL A 327 -11.20 -19.14 -12.58
N GLU A 328 -12.39 -18.86 -13.09
CA GLU A 328 -12.69 -17.58 -13.74
C GLU A 328 -13.47 -16.64 -12.81
N PHE A 329 -13.06 -15.37 -12.80
CA PHE A 329 -13.75 -14.28 -12.12
C PHE A 329 -14.09 -13.18 -13.11
N VAL A 330 -15.37 -12.85 -13.18
CA VAL A 330 -15.90 -11.82 -14.07
C VAL A 330 -16.18 -10.54 -13.27
N PHE A 331 -15.42 -9.49 -13.57
CA PHE A 331 -15.55 -8.18 -12.95
C PHE A 331 -16.45 -7.30 -13.81
N GLY A 332 -17.52 -6.77 -13.22
CA GLY A 332 -18.50 -6.02 -13.98
C GLY A 332 -19.47 -5.23 -13.11
N TRP A 333 -20.56 -4.82 -13.74
CA TRP A 333 -21.66 -4.10 -13.11
C TRP A 333 -22.54 -5.05 -12.30
N SER A 334 -23.15 -4.57 -11.22
CA SER A 334 -24.19 -5.35 -10.53
C SER A 334 -25.48 -5.32 -11.36
N PRO A 335 -26.03 -6.49 -11.75
CA PRO A 335 -27.29 -6.53 -12.49
C PRO A 335 -28.51 -6.27 -11.61
N GLN A 336 -28.42 -6.51 -10.30
CA GLN A 336 -29.59 -6.55 -9.41
C GLN A 336 -29.88 -5.24 -8.69
N GLY A 337 -28.96 -4.27 -8.62
CA GLY A 337 -29.24 -2.94 -8.05
C GLY A 337 -29.71 -2.93 -6.59
N ASP A 338 -29.67 -4.07 -5.90
CA ASP A 338 -30.12 -4.23 -4.52
C ASP A 338 -29.35 -3.27 -3.61
N ALA A 339 -30.07 -2.68 -2.65
CA ALA A 339 -29.43 -1.86 -1.64
C ALA A 339 -28.45 -2.69 -0.80
N PRO A 340 -27.28 -2.15 -0.45
CA PRO A 340 -26.38 -2.80 0.48
C PRO A 340 -27.06 -2.97 1.84
N LEU A 341 -26.73 -4.06 2.54
CA LEU A 341 -27.24 -4.30 3.88
C LEU A 341 -26.65 -3.29 4.87
N PRO A 342 -27.40 -2.91 5.92
CA PRO A 342 -26.86 -2.10 7.01
C PRO A 342 -25.68 -2.79 7.68
N SER A 343 -24.59 -2.06 7.86
CA SER A 343 -23.36 -2.54 8.51
C SER A 343 -22.83 -1.50 9.48
N ILE A 344 -22.26 -1.96 10.59
CA ILE A 344 -21.52 -1.10 11.54
C ILE A 344 -20.25 -0.50 10.91
N CYS A 345 -19.74 -1.14 9.85
CA CYS A 345 -18.64 -0.65 9.04
C CYS A 345 -19.07 0.31 7.93
N GLY A 346 -20.30 0.81 8.02
CA GLY A 346 -20.84 1.82 7.12
C GLY A 346 -21.22 1.27 5.75
N SER A 347 -21.87 2.12 4.96
CA SER A 347 -22.25 1.84 3.58
C SER A 347 -22.30 3.15 2.79
N LEU A 348 -21.99 3.09 1.50
CA LEU A 348 -22.20 4.23 0.61
C LEU A 348 -23.65 4.36 0.14
N GLY A 349 -24.49 3.36 0.42
CA GLY A 349 -25.90 3.31 0.00
C GLY A 349 -26.10 2.95 -1.47
N TYR A 350 -25.05 2.49 -2.16
CA TYR A 350 -25.10 2.14 -3.58
C TYR A 350 -24.46 0.78 -3.86
N THR A 351 -24.96 0.13 -4.91
CA THR A 351 -24.43 -1.12 -5.45
C THR A 351 -24.27 -0.96 -6.96
N PHE A 352 -23.06 -0.68 -7.42
CA PHE A 352 -22.76 -0.47 -8.84
C PHE A 352 -22.07 -1.66 -9.48
N TRP A 353 -21.30 -2.41 -8.70
CA TRP A 353 -20.32 -3.35 -9.19
C TRP A 353 -20.52 -4.75 -8.63
N SER A 354 -19.94 -5.74 -9.28
CA SER A 354 -20.04 -7.13 -8.86
C SER A 354 -18.86 -7.98 -9.34
N ILE A 355 -18.59 -9.06 -8.61
CA ILE A 355 -17.74 -10.16 -9.08
C ILE A 355 -18.67 -11.34 -9.37
N ASN A 356 -18.52 -11.98 -10.52
CA ASN A 356 -19.40 -13.05 -10.97
C ASN A 356 -20.88 -12.66 -10.98
N ARG A 357 -21.16 -11.37 -11.28
CA ARG A 357 -22.52 -10.80 -11.33
C ARG A 357 -23.25 -10.81 -9.98
N VAL A 358 -22.53 -11.07 -8.89
CA VAL A 358 -23.02 -10.99 -7.51
C VAL A 358 -22.31 -9.84 -6.81
N ALA A 359 -23.08 -8.87 -6.31
CA ALA A 359 -22.52 -7.77 -5.56
C ALA A 359 -22.29 -8.14 -4.10
N TRP A 360 -21.20 -7.63 -3.52
CA TRP A 360 -21.00 -7.69 -2.07
C TRP A 360 -22.12 -6.94 -1.35
N LYS A 361 -22.80 -7.63 -0.43
CA LYS A 361 -23.94 -7.05 0.30
C LYS A 361 -23.51 -6.12 1.44
N GLY A 362 -22.22 -6.05 1.76
CA GLY A 362 -21.67 -5.24 2.85
C GLY A 362 -20.98 -6.09 3.91
N ASP A 363 -20.26 -5.42 4.81
CA ASP A 363 -19.49 -6.05 5.88
C ASP A 363 -20.46 -6.46 7.02
N VAL A 364 -21.23 -7.52 6.82
CA VAL A 364 -22.30 -7.97 7.73
C VAL A 364 -22.04 -9.36 8.31
N PRO A 365 -22.61 -9.71 9.48
CA PRO A 365 -22.45 -11.04 10.08
C PRO A 365 -23.11 -12.18 9.29
N SER A 366 -24.00 -11.87 8.36
CA SER A 366 -24.75 -12.89 7.59
C SER A 366 -23.82 -13.68 6.68
N PRO A 367 -24.01 -15.00 6.54
CA PRO A 367 -23.18 -15.81 5.67
C PRO A 367 -23.30 -15.34 4.22
N ILE A 368 -22.16 -15.08 3.60
CA ILE A 368 -22.01 -14.85 2.16
C ILE A 368 -21.22 -16.04 1.62
N ASP A 369 -21.65 -16.62 0.50
CA ASP A 369 -20.93 -17.74 -0.11
C ASP A 369 -19.60 -17.25 -0.71
N PRO A 370 -18.54 -18.09 -0.67
CA PRO A 370 -17.27 -17.75 -1.31
C PRO A 370 -17.46 -17.65 -2.83
N LEU A 371 -16.68 -16.78 -3.47
CA LEU A 371 -16.62 -16.70 -4.94
C LEU A 371 -16.05 -17.98 -5.55
N ALA A 372 -15.13 -18.63 -4.81
CA ALA A 372 -14.53 -19.91 -5.15
C ALA A 372 -14.02 -20.60 -3.88
N VAL A 373 -13.97 -21.92 -3.91
CA VAL A 373 -13.34 -22.76 -2.89
C VAL A 373 -12.13 -23.45 -3.52
N LEU A 374 -10.95 -23.17 -2.98
CA LEU A 374 -9.67 -23.74 -3.39
C LEU A 374 -9.22 -24.77 -2.35
N LYS A 375 -8.37 -25.70 -2.77
CA LYS A 375 -7.76 -26.71 -1.89
C LYS A 375 -6.34 -26.31 -1.52
N GLN A 376 -6.00 -26.38 -0.24
CA GLN A 376 -4.68 -26.02 0.26
C GLN A 376 -3.58 -26.80 -0.48
N GLY A 377 -2.50 -26.09 -0.83
CA GLY A 377 -1.33 -26.64 -1.52
C GLY A 377 -1.52 -26.90 -3.02
N LYS A 378 -2.72 -26.71 -3.57
CA LYS A 378 -2.98 -26.92 -5.01
C LYS A 378 -2.66 -25.66 -5.83
N SER A 379 -2.20 -25.88 -7.05
CA SER A 379 -1.92 -24.83 -8.04
C SER A 379 -3.19 -24.43 -8.79
N TYR A 380 -3.37 -23.13 -8.97
CA TYR A 380 -4.51 -22.55 -9.68
C TYR A 380 -4.06 -21.48 -10.67
N ILE A 381 -4.75 -21.43 -11.82
CA ILE A 381 -4.78 -20.28 -12.71
C ILE A 381 -6.06 -19.51 -12.42
N LEU A 382 -5.93 -18.28 -11.95
CA LEU A 382 -7.09 -17.40 -11.80
C LEU A 382 -7.19 -16.52 -13.04
N ARG A 383 -8.31 -16.61 -13.75
CA ARG A 383 -8.61 -15.78 -14.91
C ARG A 383 -9.50 -14.63 -14.51
N PHE A 384 -8.99 -13.42 -14.66
CA PHE A 384 -9.70 -12.18 -14.39
C PHE A 384 -10.22 -11.60 -15.70
N ARG A 385 -11.54 -11.46 -15.83
CA ARG A 385 -12.18 -10.91 -17.04
C ARG A 385 -12.93 -9.63 -16.68
N ASN A 386 -12.52 -8.50 -17.26
CA ASN A 386 -13.19 -7.22 -17.05
C ASN A 386 -14.23 -6.94 -18.15
N GLU A 387 -15.52 -7.02 -17.79
CA GLU A 387 -16.63 -6.65 -18.68
C GLU A 387 -17.04 -5.17 -18.54
N SER A 388 -16.38 -4.42 -17.65
CA SER A 388 -16.67 -3.00 -17.43
C SER A 388 -15.79 -2.07 -18.28
N PRO A 389 -16.22 -0.81 -18.50
CA PRO A 389 -15.43 0.18 -19.23
C PRO A 389 -14.35 0.88 -18.38
N ASN A 390 -14.13 0.45 -17.13
CA ASN A 390 -13.16 1.07 -16.22
C ASN A 390 -12.07 0.07 -15.85
N ALA A 391 -10.88 0.56 -15.54
CA ALA A 391 -9.80 -0.27 -15.01
C ALA A 391 -9.98 -0.49 -13.50
N HIS A 392 -9.53 -1.65 -13.01
CA HIS A 392 -9.69 -2.06 -11.61
C HIS A 392 -8.38 -2.65 -11.07
N PRO A 393 -7.72 -2.05 -10.06
CA PRO A 393 -6.66 -2.75 -9.32
C PRO A 393 -7.27 -3.91 -8.53
N ILE A 394 -7.12 -5.14 -8.99
CA ILE A 394 -7.65 -6.33 -8.34
C ILE A 394 -6.63 -6.83 -7.33
N HIS A 395 -7.05 -6.89 -6.07
CA HIS A 395 -6.26 -7.29 -4.92
C HIS A 395 -6.81 -8.59 -4.31
N LEU A 396 -5.90 -9.50 -3.94
CA LEU A 396 -6.19 -10.73 -3.21
C LEU A 396 -5.42 -10.73 -1.88
N HIS A 397 -6.13 -10.92 -0.78
CA HIS A 397 -5.54 -11.03 0.54
C HIS A 397 -4.82 -12.38 0.75
N GLY A 398 -3.86 -12.39 1.69
CA GLY A 398 -3.21 -13.61 2.20
C GLY A 398 -2.33 -14.38 1.21
N HIS A 399 -2.31 -13.98 -0.06
CA HIS A 399 -1.58 -14.63 -1.14
C HIS A 399 -0.88 -13.59 -2.01
N SER A 400 0.15 -14.04 -2.73
CA SER A 400 0.69 -13.34 -3.88
C SER A 400 0.57 -14.26 -5.09
N PHE A 401 0.42 -13.69 -6.28
CA PHE A 401 0.22 -14.42 -7.51
C PHE A 401 1.16 -13.94 -8.61
N ARG A 402 1.58 -14.86 -9.48
CA ARG A 402 2.45 -14.58 -10.62
C ARG A 402 1.61 -14.21 -11.84
N LEU A 403 1.93 -13.10 -12.48
CA LEU A 403 1.31 -12.71 -13.75
C LEU A 403 1.73 -13.68 -14.87
N LEU A 404 0.76 -14.20 -15.64
CA LEU A 404 1.04 -15.11 -16.76
C LEU A 404 0.90 -14.42 -18.11
N ARG A 405 -0.31 -13.96 -18.44
CA ARG A 405 -0.62 -13.40 -19.75
C ARG A 405 -1.83 -12.47 -19.70
N SER A 406 -1.87 -11.58 -20.67
CA SER A 406 -2.99 -10.67 -20.93
C SER A 406 -3.29 -10.64 -22.42
N ASN A 407 -4.57 -10.50 -22.77
CA ASN A 407 -5.00 -10.27 -24.16
C ASN A 407 -4.78 -8.83 -24.66
N LYS A 408 -4.37 -7.89 -23.80
CA LYS A 408 -4.21 -6.46 -24.14
C LYS A 408 -2.75 -5.98 -24.11
N ARG A 409 -1.86 -6.64 -23.35
CA ARG A 409 -0.48 -6.20 -23.15
C ARG A 409 0.45 -7.34 -22.77
N ALA A 410 1.74 -7.13 -23.00
CA ALA A 410 2.77 -7.96 -22.39
C ALA A 410 2.80 -7.71 -20.88
N LEU A 411 2.98 -8.78 -20.10
CA LEU A 411 3.15 -8.72 -18.66
C LEU A 411 4.56 -9.20 -18.32
N PRO A 412 5.29 -8.53 -17.41
CA PRO A 412 6.46 -9.15 -16.80
C PRO A 412 6.00 -10.36 -15.97
N PRO A 413 6.83 -11.42 -15.83
CA PRO A 413 6.52 -12.58 -14.98
C PRO A 413 6.69 -12.25 -13.49
N LEU A 414 6.03 -11.17 -13.06
CA LEU A 414 6.09 -10.56 -11.74
C LEU A 414 5.14 -11.27 -10.78
N VAL A 415 5.57 -11.41 -9.53
CA VAL A 415 4.71 -11.78 -8.41
C VAL A 415 4.16 -10.50 -7.77
N THR A 416 2.86 -10.47 -7.50
CA THR A 416 2.21 -9.32 -6.86
C THR A 416 0.96 -9.78 -6.08
N ASP A 417 0.52 -8.97 -5.12
CA ASP A 417 -0.78 -9.10 -4.46
C ASP A 417 -1.88 -8.28 -5.15
N THR A 418 -1.52 -7.34 -6.04
CA THR A 418 -2.45 -6.40 -6.69
C THR A 418 -2.10 -6.22 -8.17
N VAL A 419 -3.06 -6.45 -9.06
CA VAL A 419 -2.88 -6.24 -10.50
C VAL A 419 -3.92 -5.28 -11.07
N LEU A 420 -3.46 -4.25 -11.80
CA LEU A 420 -4.35 -3.36 -12.52
C LEU A 420 -4.99 -4.08 -13.71
N LEU A 421 -6.25 -4.47 -13.61
CA LEU A 421 -7.03 -5.07 -14.70
C LEU A 421 -7.63 -3.98 -15.59
N LEU A 422 -7.18 -3.88 -16.84
CA LEU A 422 -7.60 -2.86 -17.80
C LEU A 422 -9.01 -3.12 -18.34
N LYS A 423 -9.60 -2.10 -18.97
CA LYS A 423 -10.88 -2.22 -19.69
C LYS A 423 -10.79 -3.32 -20.75
N GLU A 424 -11.79 -4.21 -20.78
CA GLU A 424 -11.89 -5.34 -21.72
C GLU A 424 -10.68 -6.29 -21.68
N GLU A 425 -9.90 -6.27 -20.59
CA GLU A 425 -8.77 -7.17 -20.40
C GLU A 425 -9.26 -8.50 -19.84
N THR A 426 -8.72 -9.58 -20.38
CA THR A 426 -8.68 -10.89 -19.74
C THR A 426 -7.23 -11.17 -19.37
N LEU A 427 -6.98 -11.29 -18.08
CA LEU A 427 -5.66 -11.47 -17.50
C LEU A 427 -5.64 -12.78 -16.72
N GLU A 428 -4.62 -13.60 -16.91
CA GLU A 428 -4.42 -14.82 -16.15
C GLU A 428 -3.24 -14.66 -15.20
N VAL A 429 -3.44 -15.08 -13.95
CA VAL A 429 -2.42 -15.17 -12.90
C VAL A 429 -2.35 -16.60 -12.37
N ALA A 430 -1.22 -16.98 -11.80
CA ALA A 430 -1.07 -18.26 -11.12
C ALA A 430 -0.71 -18.09 -9.65
N LEU A 431 -1.24 -18.98 -8.81
CA LEU A 431 -0.84 -19.09 -7.41
C LEU A 431 -0.91 -20.54 -6.94
N VAL A 432 -0.24 -20.81 -5.83
CA VAL A 432 -0.52 -21.96 -4.98
C VAL A 432 -1.41 -21.47 -3.84
N ALA A 433 -2.51 -22.16 -3.56
CA ALA A 433 -3.37 -21.84 -2.43
C ALA A 433 -2.70 -22.33 -1.13
N ASP A 434 -1.63 -21.65 -0.70
CA ASP A 434 -0.76 -22.08 0.39
C ASP A 434 -1.23 -21.61 1.79
N ASN A 435 -2.14 -20.63 1.84
CA ASN A 435 -2.61 -20.02 3.07
C ASN A 435 -4.10 -20.32 3.32
N PRO A 436 -4.46 -21.23 4.25
CA PRO A 436 -5.84 -21.63 4.50
C PRO A 436 -6.67 -20.50 5.14
N GLY A 437 -7.98 -20.50 4.89
CA GLY A 437 -8.91 -19.51 5.47
C GLY A 437 -9.79 -18.82 4.45
N ASN A 438 -10.45 -17.74 4.86
CA ASN A 438 -11.29 -16.92 3.99
C ASN A 438 -10.59 -15.60 3.65
N TRP A 439 -10.27 -15.39 2.38
CA TRP A 439 -9.44 -14.27 1.92
C TRP A 439 -10.24 -13.29 1.09
N ALA A 440 -10.32 -12.04 1.53
CA ALA A 440 -11.00 -11.01 0.76
C ALA A 440 -10.35 -10.84 -0.63
N PHE A 441 -11.19 -10.61 -1.62
CA PHE A 441 -10.82 -10.48 -3.02
C PHE A 441 -11.65 -9.36 -3.65
N HIS A 442 -11.01 -8.25 -4.01
CA HIS A 442 -11.73 -7.04 -4.35
C HIS A 442 -10.95 -6.08 -5.25
N CYS A 443 -11.64 -5.07 -5.77
CA CYS A 443 -10.99 -3.93 -6.39
C CYS A 443 -10.49 -2.94 -5.34
N HIS A 444 -9.30 -2.39 -5.53
CA HIS A 444 -8.65 -1.44 -4.64
C HIS A 444 -8.97 0.04 -4.98
N VAL A 445 -9.84 0.29 -5.96
CA VAL A 445 -10.60 1.54 -5.97
C VAL A 445 -11.66 1.40 -4.89
N ILE A 446 -11.46 2.06 -3.76
CA ILE A 446 -12.25 1.87 -2.51
C ILE A 446 -13.74 2.15 -2.73
N GLU A 447 -14.06 3.08 -3.63
CA GLU A 447 -15.44 3.32 -4.05
C GLU A 447 -16.05 2.09 -4.75
N HIS A 448 -15.28 1.37 -5.57
CA HIS A 448 -15.75 0.15 -6.22
C HIS A 448 -15.89 -0.99 -5.22
N GLN A 449 -14.91 -1.15 -4.33
CA GLN A 449 -14.96 -2.10 -3.20
C GLN A 449 -16.26 -1.94 -2.40
N LYS A 450 -16.55 -0.71 -1.94
CA LYS A 450 -17.69 -0.38 -1.08
C LYS A 450 -19.01 -0.22 -1.82
N THR A 451 -19.03 -0.41 -3.15
CA THR A 451 -20.26 -0.46 -3.96
C THR A 451 -20.39 -1.78 -4.73
N GLY A 452 -19.77 -2.85 -4.23
CA GLY A 452 -20.09 -4.23 -4.59
C GLY A 452 -18.98 -5.02 -5.28
N LEU A 453 -17.86 -4.40 -5.69
CA LEU A 453 -16.73 -5.08 -6.36
C LEU A 453 -15.80 -5.79 -5.37
N THR A 454 -16.40 -6.61 -4.51
CA THR A 454 -15.77 -7.32 -3.40
C THR A 454 -16.37 -8.73 -3.31
N GLY A 455 -15.57 -9.66 -2.84
CA GLY A 455 -16.00 -10.98 -2.36
C GLY A 455 -14.86 -11.61 -1.60
N TYR A 456 -14.88 -12.93 -1.49
CA TYR A 456 -13.76 -13.66 -0.89
C TYR A 456 -13.57 -15.01 -1.55
N ILE A 457 -12.36 -15.55 -1.44
CA ILE A 457 -11.98 -16.89 -1.85
C ILE A 457 -11.72 -17.69 -0.58
N ARG A 458 -12.27 -18.91 -0.49
CA ARG A 458 -11.97 -19.85 0.60
C ARG A 458 -10.85 -20.79 0.18
N VAL A 459 -9.88 -21.02 1.06
CA VAL A 459 -8.89 -22.08 0.93
C VAL A 459 -9.14 -23.10 2.05
N GLU A 460 -9.55 -24.31 1.67
CA GLU A 460 -9.82 -25.41 2.59
C GLU A 460 -8.56 -26.25 2.81
N ALA A 461 -8.30 -26.58 4.07
CA ALA A 461 -7.16 -27.39 4.51
C ALA A 461 -7.28 -28.86 4.13
#